data_AF-A0AAJ4E671-F1
#
_entry.id   AF-A0AAJ4E671-F1
#
_cell.length_a   1.000
_cell.length_b   1.000
_cell.length_c   1.000
_cell.angle_alpha   90.00
_cell.angle_beta   90.00
_cell.angle_gamma   90.00
#
_symmetry.space_group_name_H-M   'P 1'
#
loop_
_entity.id
_entity.type
_entity.pdbx_description
1 polymer ?
#
loop_
_entity_poly.entity_id
_entity_poly.type
_entity_poly.pdbx_seq_one_letter_code
_entity_poly.pdbx_strand_id
1 'polypeptide(L)'
;MMKRAAITTLAFLIALPSIYWLLGEAAVMFEMASTGAKSRAELADDFGLGIIGLLIVAPATVIGAVITASFFWWQMRPRRRG
;
A
#
# COMPACT_ATOMS: atom_id res chain seq x y z
N MET A 1 17.28 -11.60 -17.91
CA MET A 1 16.77 -11.65 -16.52
C MET A 1 16.87 -10.29 -15.81
N MET A 2 17.97 -9.54 -15.90
CA MET A 2 18.13 -8.23 -15.26
C MET A 2 17.02 -7.21 -15.55
N LYS A 3 16.62 -7.01 -16.82
CA LYS A 3 15.52 -6.08 -17.18
C LYS A 3 14.22 -6.38 -16.44
N ARG A 4 13.89 -7.67 -16.31
CA ARG A 4 12.67 -8.14 -15.64
C ARG A 4 12.75 -7.87 -14.13
N ALA A 5 13.91 -8.16 -13.52
CA ALA A 5 14.14 -7.84 -12.12
C ALA A 5 14.05 -6.33 -11.85
N ALA A 6 14.71 -5.51 -12.67
CA ALA A 6 14.70 -4.05 -12.53
C ALA A 6 13.29 -3.45 -12.61
N ILE A 7 12.47 -3.89 -13.58
CA ILE A 7 11.09 -3.41 -13.70
C ILE A 7 10.22 -3.88 -12.52
N THR A 8 10.38 -5.13 -12.07
CA THR A 8 9.65 -5.64 -10.89
C THR A 8 10.04 -4.88 -9.62
N THR A 9 11.33 -4.60 -9.42
CA THR A 9 11.81 -3.79 -8.30
C THR A 9 11.27 -2.36 -8.38
N LEU A 10 11.28 -1.75 -9.56
CA LEU A 10 10.70 -0.41 -9.75
C LEU A 10 9.20 -0.39 -9.43
N ALA A 11 8.45 -1.39 -9.89
CA ALA A 11 7.03 -1.52 -9.60
C ALA A 11 6.77 -1.66 -8.08
N PHE A 12 7.59 -2.44 -7.37
CA PHE A 12 7.52 -2.54 -5.92
C PHE A 12 7.80 -1.19 -5.24
N LEU A 13 8.89 -0.51 -5.62
CA LEU A 13 9.33 0.75 -5.03
C LEU A 13 8.33 1.90 -5.26
N ILE A 14 7.57 1.88 -6.35
CA ILE A 14 6.48 2.82 -6.60
C ILE A 14 5.22 2.41 -5.82
N ALA A 15 4.85 1.13 -5.87
CA ALA A 15 3.63 0.64 -5.24
C ALA A 15 3.63 0.83 -3.72
N LEU A 16 4.78 0.61 -3.06
CA LEU A 16 4.89 0.68 -1.60
C LEU A 16 4.47 2.05 -1.03
N PRO A 17 5.07 3.20 -1.41
CA PRO A 17 4.63 4.51 -0.92
C PRO A 17 3.24 4.90 -1.44
N SER A 18 2.86 4.53 -2.67
CA SER A 18 1.54 4.88 -3.21
C SER A 18 0.40 4.19 -2.47
N ILE A 19 0.54 2.89 -2.18
CA ILE A 19 -0.48 2.12 -1.46
C ILE A 19 -0.51 2.57 0.01
N TYR A 20 0.65 2.83 0.63
CA TYR A 20 0.71 3.36 1.99
C TYR A 20 -0.07 4.67 2.12
N TRP A 21 0.17 5.60 1.20
CA TRP A 21 -0.52 6.89 1.21
C TRP A 21 -2.03 6.72 1.01
N LEU A 22 -2.46 5.93 0.02
CA LEU A 22 -3.88 5.69 -0.25
C LEU A 22 -4.61 5.05 0.95
N LEU A 23 -4.03 4.02 1.54
CA LEU A 23 -4.61 3.32 2.68
C LEU A 23 -4.57 4.17 3.94
N GLY A 24 -3.51 4.95 4.15
CA GLY A 24 -3.41 5.90 5.26
C GLY A 24 -4.49 6.98 5.18
N GLU A 25 -4.71 7.55 4.00
CA GLU A 25 -5.79 8.51 3.74
C GLU A 25 -7.17 7.88 3.98
N ALA A 26 -7.39 6.64 3.49
CA ALA A 26 -8.63 5.92 3.75
C ALA A 26 -8.85 5.65 5.25
N ALA A 27 -7.82 5.28 6.00
CA ALA A 27 -7.89 5.08 7.45
C ALA A 27 -8.22 6.37 8.20
N VAL A 28 -7.60 7.50 7.81
CA VAL A 28 -7.93 8.81 8.38
C VAL A 28 -9.40 9.16 8.11
N MET A 29 -9.88 9.01 6.88
CA MET A 29 -11.27 9.30 6.53
C MET A 29 -12.25 8.40 7.30
N PHE A 30 -11.90 7.12 7.46
CA PHE A 30 -12.69 6.17 8.25
C PHE A 30 -12.76 6.58 9.72
N GLU A 31 -11.62 6.89 10.34
CA GLU A 31 -11.57 7.29 11.75
C GLU A 31 -12.31 8.62 11.99
N MET A 32 -12.13 9.61 11.12
CA MET A 32 -12.88 10.88 11.19
C MET A 32 -14.40 10.64 11.12
N ALA A 33 -14.84 9.73 10.22
CA ALA A 33 -16.25 9.40 10.09
C ALA A 33 -16.80 8.62 11.31
N SER A 34 -15.99 7.76 11.93
CA SER A 34 -16.41 6.93 13.06
C SER A 34 -16.43 7.68 14.40
N THR A 35 -15.50 8.62 14.59
CA THR A 35 -15.35 9.40 15.83
C THR A 35 -16.05 10.75 15.78
N GLY A 36 -16.37 11.24 14.57
CA GLY A 36 -16.91 12.59 14.35
C GLY A 36 -15.86 13.70 14.38
N ALA A 37 -14.57 13.36 14.34
CA ALA A 37 -13.48 14.32 14.30
C ALA A 37 -13.59 15.24 13.07
N LYS A 38 -13.44 16.54 13.28
CA LYS A 38 -13.55 17.56 12.22
C LYS A 38 -12.21 17.82 11.53
N SER A 39 -11.11 17.40 12.13
CA SER A 39 -9.77 17.61 11.61
C SER A 39 -8.83 16.45 11.93
N ARG A 40 -7.76 16.28 11.14
CA ARG A 40 -6.71 15.27 11.41
C ARG A 40 -5.94 15.54 12.70
N ALA A 41 -5.89 16.81 13.12
CA ALA A 41 -5.23 17.20 14.36
C ALA A 41 -5.95 16.62 15.58
N GLU A 42 -7.27 16.51 15.53
CA GLU A 42 -8.07 15.88 16.59
C GLU A 42 -7.80 14.37 16.71
N LEU A 43 -7.35 13.74 15.63
CA LEU A 43 -6.98 12.31 15.60
C LEU A 43 -5.52 12.04 15.98
N ALA A 44 -4.70 13.08 16.19
CA ALA A 44 -3.27 12.89 16.45
C ALA A 44 -3.00 12.18 17.79
N ASP A 45 -3.89 12.37 18.77
CA ASP A 45 -3.84 11.74 20.08
C ASP A 45 -4.69 10.46 20.15
N ASP A 46 -5.29 10.04 19.03
CA ASP A 46 -6.17 8.87 18.97
C ASP A 46 -5.36 7.57 18.72
N PHE A 47 -5.42 6.67 19.70
CA PHE A 47 -4.84 5.34 19.56
C PHE A 47 -5.52 4.50 18.47
N GLY A 48 -6.79 4.76 18.14
CA GLY A 48 -7.54 4.05 17.09
C GLY A 48 -6.88 4.17 15.72
N LEU A 49 -6.58 5.41 15.31
CA LEU A 49 -5.87 5.68 14.07
C LEU A 49 -4.46 5.05 14.06
N GLY A 50 -3.75 5.09 15.19
CA GLY A 50 -2.45 4.44 15.35
C GLY A 50 -2.51 2.92 15.19
N ILE A 51 -3.52 2.27 15.80
CA ILE A 51 -3.75 0.82 15.73
C ILE A 51 -4.10 0.40 14.30
N ILE A 52 -4.99 1.12 13.61
CA ILE A 52 -5.34 0.85 12.21
C ILE A 52 -4.12 1.04 11.31
N GLY A 53 -3.35 2.11 11.53
CA GLY A 53 -2.09 2.35 10.85
C GLY A 53 -1.13 1.16 10.95
N LEU A 54 -0.93 0.65 12.16
CA LEU A 54 0.01 -0.43 12.42
C LEU A 54 -0.48 -1.82 11.96
N LEU A 55 -1.73 -2.17 12.27
CA LEU A 55 -2.24 -3.53 12.07
C LEU A 55 -2.91 -3.75 10.72
N ILE A 56 -3.35 -2.68 10.05
CA ILE A 56 -4.07 -2.78 8.77
C ILE A 56 -3.27 -2.09 7.67
N VAL A 57 -2.98 -0.79 7.80
CA VAL A 57 -2.35 -0.01 6.72
C VAL A 57 -0.96 -0.55 6.39
N ALA A 58 -0.08 -0.74 7.38
CA ALA A 58 1.27 -1.24 7.13
C ALA A 58 1.28 -2.67 6.52
N PRO A 59 0.58 -3.68 7.07
CA PRO A 59 0.53 -5.02 6.46
C PRO A 59 -0.09 -5.02 5.07
N ALA A 60 -1.23 -4.35 4.88
CA ALA A 60 -1.91 -4.28 3.59
C ALA A 60 -1.06 -3.58 2.52
N THR A 61 -0.25 -2.58 2.91
CA THR A 61 0.71 -1.92 2.03
C THR A 61 1.76 -2.90 1.50
N VAL A 62 2.38 -3.67 2.40
CA VAL A 62 3.40 -4.67 2.01
C VAL A 62 2.79 -5.71 1.10
N ILE A 63 1.61 -6.24 1.45
CA ILE A 63 0.88 -7.24 0.65
C ILE A 63 0.57 -6.67 -0.74
N GLY A 64 0.01 -5.46 -0.81
CA GLY A 64 -0.33 -4.80 -2.05
C GLY A 64 0.89 -4.58 -2.95
N ALA A 65 2.01 -4.08 -2.38
CA ALA A 65 3.24 -3.87 -3.13
C ALA A 65 3.83 -5.20 -3.66
N VAL A 66 3.78 -6.28 -2.86
CA VAL A 66 4.21 -7.62 -3.30
C VAL A 66 3.31 -8.16 -4.42
N ILE A 67 1.99 -7.97 -4.32
CA ILE A 67 1.04 -8.36 -5.37
C ILE A 67 1.36 -7.61 -6.67
N THR A 68 1.56 -6.29 -6.61
CA THR A 68 1.92 -5.48 -7.78
C THR A 68 3.24 -5.95 -8.40
N ALA A 69 4.28 -6.16 -7.60
CA ALA A 69 5.56 -6.66 -8.07
C ALA A 69 5.44 -8.04 -8.73
N SER A 70 4.66 -8.94 -8.11
CA SER A 70 4.39 -10.28 -8.61
C SER A 70 3.62 -10.28 -9.93
N PHE A 71 2.65 -9.37 -10.07
CA PHE A 71 1.91 -9.17 -11.31
C PHE A 71 2.83 -8.76 -12.46
N PHE A 72 3.68 -7.75 -12.26
CA PHE A 72 4.65 -7.32 -13.27
C PHE A 72 5.67 -8.42 -13.59
N TRP A 73 6.15 -9.13 -12.58
CA TRP A 73 7.04 -10.27 -12.78
C TRP A 73 6.38 -11.34 -13.66
N TRP A 74 5.13 -11.68 -13.40
CA TRP A 74 4.38 -12.67 -14.16
C TRP A 74 4.12 -12.23 -15.61
N GLN A 75 3.67 -10.99 -15.81
CA GLN A 75 3.37 -10.42 -17.12
C GLN A 75 4.60 -10.36 -18.04
N MET A 76 5.79 -10.18 -17.46
CA MET A 76 7.06 -10.18 -18.19
C MET A 76 7.68 -11.58 -18.40
N ARG A 77 7.00 -12.68 -18.03
CA ARG A 77 7.48 -14.02 -18.38
C ARG A 77 7.55 -14.14 -19.91
N PRO A 78 8.65 -14.71 -20.46
CA PRO A 78 8.69 -15.02 -21.89
C PRO A 78 7.52 -15.93 -22.21
N ARG A 79 6.63 -15.51 -23.12
CA ARG A 79 5.63 -16.41 -23.69
C ARG A 79 6.42 -17.49 -24.44
N ARG A 80 6.29 -18.76 -24.04
CA ARG A 80 6.79 -19.87 -24.86
C ARG A 80 6.08 -19.73 -26.20
N ARG A 81 6.80 -19.30 -27.24
CA ARG A 81 6.33 -19.43 -28.62
C ARG A 81 6.31 -20.93 -28.88
N GLY A 82 5.11 -21.51 -28.83
CA GLY A 82 4.84 -22.78 -29.51
C GLY A 82 4.81 -22.54 -31.00
#